data_AF-A0A923ZS33-F1
#
_entry.id   AF-A0A923ZS33-F1
#
_cell.length_a   1.000
_cell.length_b   1.000
_cell.length_c   1.000
_cell.angle_alpha   90.00
_cell.angle_beta   90.00
_cell.angle_gamma   90.00
#
_symmetry.space_group_name_H-M   'P 1'
#
loop_
_entity.id
_entity.type
_entity.pdbx_description
1 polymer ?
#
loop_
_entity_poly.entity_id
_entity_poly.type
_entity_poly.pdbx_seq_one_letter_code
_entity_poly.pdbx_strand_id
1 'polypeptide(L)'
;MLYLSIETSCDDTSIAILYNPLSETGSLLAKVNQTQILGQIVSSQIKTHRKFGGVVPEIGARLHTNVIHYLLDDVLNQAIEHLTSNPTLASQLDIDLKKLTGPKDFLGHVDKICVTTEPGLPSALRVGLELAKTLQFFVITNYNKNIQIKKINHLRGHIASSMFIG
;
A
#
# COMPACT_ATOMS: atom_id res chain seq x y z
N MET A 1 8.09 -9.27 7.63
CA MET A 1 6.86 -9.28 6.83
C MET A 1 6.80 -8.06 5.95
N LEU A 2 6.35 -8.21 4.71
CA LEU A 2 6.10 -7.13 3.75
C LEU A 2 4.60 -6.84 3.65
N TYR A 3 4.24 -5.56 3.69
CA TYR A 3 2.87 -5.09 3.63
C TYR A 3 2.71 -4.15 2.44
N LEU A 4 1.70 -4.41 1.60
CA LEU A 4 1.21 -3.45 0.62
C LEU A 4 0.00 -2.73 1.21
N SER A 5 0.07 -1.41 1.37
CA SER A 5 -1.01 -0.61 1.95
C SER A 5 -1.67 0.26 0.89
N ILE A 6 -3.00 0.33 0.88
CA ILE A 6 -3.82 1.09 -0.08
C ILE A 6 -4.81 1.99 0.68
N GLU A 7 -4.83 3.29 0.35
CA GLU A 7 -5.69 4.30 0.94
C GLU A 7 -6.41 5.11 -0.15
N THR A 8 -7.75 5.05 -0.15
CA THR A 8 -8.64 5.72 -1.12
C THR A 8 -9.93 6.20 -0.45
N SER A 9 -9.90 6.63 0.82
CA SER A 9 -11.11 6.95 1.58
C SER A 9 -11.82 8.23 1.15
N CYS A 10 -11.09 9.23 0.64
CA CYS A 10 -11.63 10.56 0.34
C CYS A 10 -11.11 11.13 -0.99
N ASP A 11 -10.10 11.99 -0.97
CA ASP A 11 -9.58 12.75 -2.12
C ASP A 11 -8.08 12.56 -2.36
N ASP A 12 -7.43 11.69 -1.60
CA ASP A 12 -6.05 11.25 -1.83
C ASP A 12 -6.03 9.76 -2.18
N THR A 13 -5.22 9.40 -3.19
CA THR A 13 -4.91 8.00 -3.51
C THR A 13 -3.50 7.73 -3.03
N SER A 14 -3.31 6.80 -2.11
CA SER A 14 -1.98 6.46 -1.61
C SER A 14 -1.73 4.97 -1.63
N ILE A 15 -0.51 4.60 -1.99
CA ILE A 15 -0.02 3.22 -1.92
C ILE A 15 1.37 3.23 -1.28
N ALA A 16 1.63 2.26 -0.40
CA ALA A 16 2.93 2.12 0.27
C ALA A 16 3.34 0.64 0.40
N ILE A 17 4.65 0.39 0.33
CA ILE A 17 5.27 -0.88 0.70
C ILE A 17 6.02 -0.69 2.01
N LEU A 18 5.67 -1.48 3.03
CA LEU A 18 6.33 -1.46 4.33
C LEU A 18 6.97 -2.81 4.63
N TYR A 19 8.14 -2.76 5.28
CA TYR A 19 8.78 -3.92 5.87
C TYR A 19 8.74 -3.81 7.39
N ASN A 20 8.32 -4.87 8.08
CA ASN A 20 8.46 -4.98 9.53
C ASN A 20 9.04 -6.36 9.90
N PRO A 21 10.19 -6.43 10.59
CA PRO A 21 10.82 -7.69 10.95
C PRO A 21 10.12 -8.42 12.12
N LEU A 22 9.27 -7.75 12.90
CA LEU A 22 8.64 -8.34 14.08
C LEU A 22 7.36 -9.12 13.76
N SER A 23 7.14 -10.19 14.54
CA SER A 23 5.92 -10.99 14.57
C SER A 23 4.68 -10.14 14.95
N GLU A 24 3.48 -10.65 14.66
CA GLU A 24 2.23 -10.07 15.17
C GLU A 24 2.18 -10.02 16.70
N THR A 25 3.00 -10.83 17.39
CA THR A 25 3.23 -10.77 18.83
C THR A 25 4.38 -9.81 19.16
N GLY A 26 4.09 -8.76 19.95
CA GLY A 26 5.09 -7.76 20.34
C GLY A 26 4.48 -6.40 20.64
N SER A 27 5.21 -5.58 21.43
CA SER A 27 4.80 -4.22 21.79
C SER A 27 4.61 -3.36 20.54
N LEU A 28 3.58 -2.51 20.56
CA LEU A 28 3.29 -1.56 19.48
C LEU A 28 4.50 -0.67 19.18
N LEU A 29 5.17 -0.18 20.23
CA LEU A 29 6.32 0.73 20.07
C LEU A 29 7.50 0.07 19.35
N ALA A 30 7.79 -1.20 19.69
CA ALA A 30 8.85 -1.95 19.02
C ALA A 30 8.53 -2.17 17.53
N LYS A 31 7.26 -2.44 17.21
CA LYS A 31 6.80 -2.61 15.83
C LYS A 31 6.95 -1.34 15.03
N VAL A 32 6.55 -0.19 15.58
CA VAL A 32 6.68 1.09 14.91
C VAL A 32 8.15 1.40 14.63
N ASN A 33 9.01 1.34 15.65
CA ASN A 33 10.43 1.69 15.53
C ASN A 33 11.21 0.82 14.54
N GLN A 34 10.75 -0.41 14.27
CA GLN A 34 11.42 -1.33 13.34
C GLN A 34 10.75 -1.39 11.97
N THR A 35 9.63 -0.69 11.77
CA THR A 35 8.98 -0.65 10.47
C THR A 35 9.73 0.30 9.55
N GLN A 36 10.05 -0.17 8.35
CA GLN A 36 10.70 0.60 7.30
C GLN A 36 9.72 0.80 6.14
N ILE A 37 9.71 2.01 5.57
CA ILE A 37 8.96 2.31 4.35
C ILE A 37 9.91 2.08 3.17
N LEU A 38 9.60 1.09 2.34
CA LEU A 38 10.39 0.77 1.15
C LEU A 38 9.97 1.61 -0.06
N GLY A 39 8.71 2.01 -0.12
CA GLY A 39 8.16 2.90 -1.14
C GLY A 39 6.84 3.49 -0.67
N GLN A 40 6.56 4.74 -1.06
CA GLN A 40 5.31 5.41 -0.75
C GLN A 40 5.01 6.46 -1.80
N ILE A 41 3.79 6.44 -2.32
CA ILE A 41 3.33 7.43 -3.29
C ILE A 41 1.93 7.90 -2.90
N VAL A 42 1.72 9.21 -3.04
CA VAL A 42 0.47 9.90 -2.77
C VAL A 42 0.10 10.76 -3.97
N SER A 43 -1.12 10.59 -4.47
CA SER A 43 -1.71 11.45 -5.51
C SER A 43 -2.94 12.17 -4.94
N SER A 44 -2.82 13.48 -4.77
CA SER A 44 -3.87 14.32 -4.21
C SER A 44 -4.78 14.96 -5.25
N GLN A 45 -6.08 14.98 -4.96
CA GLN A 45 -7.12 15.54 -5.85
C GLN A 45 -7.55 16.96 -5.44
N ILE A 46 -6.91 17.60 -4.44
CA ILE A 46 -7.27 18.92 -3.92
C ILE A 46 -7.44 19.96 -5.03
N LYS A 47 -6.53 19.99 -6.02
CA LYS A 47 -6.59 20.96 -7.15
C LYS A 47 -7.87 20.83 -7.97
N THR A 48 -8.39 19.62 -8.11
CA THR A 48 -9.64 19.34 -8.85
C THR A 48 -10.85 19.75 -8.03
N HIS A 49 -10.93 19.30 -6.76
CA HIS A 49 -12.07 19.56 -5.89
C HIS A 49 -12.20 21.03 -5.46
N ARG A 50 -11.09 21.79 -5.44
CA ARG A 50 -11.10 23.23 -5.16
C ARG A 50 -12.06 24.02 -6.05
N LYS A 51 -12.28 23.58 -7.30
CA LYS A 51 -13.21 24.25 -8.24
C LYS A 51 -14.68 24.12 -7.85
N PHE A 52 -15.00 23.13 -7.01
CA PHE A 52 -16.37 22.82 -6.58
C PHE A 52 -16.65 23.28 -5.13
N GLY A 53 -15.66 23.87 -4.45
CA GLY A 53 -15.79 24.27 -3.05
C GLY A 53 -15.79 23.11 -2.04
N GLY A 54 -15.50 21.89 -2.49
CA GLY A 54 -15.49 20.69 -1.65
C GLY A 54 -15.32 19.41 -2.46
N VAL A 55 -15.20 18.29 -1.77
CA VAL A 55 -15.04 16.97 -2.40
C VAL A 55 -16.35 16.55 -3.05
N VAL A 56 -16.30 16.25 -4.34
CA VAL A 56 -17.43 15.66 -5.09
C VAL A 56 -17.23 14.14 -5.16
N PRO A 57 -18.06 13.31 -4.49
CA PRO A 57 -17.78 11.88 -4.30
C PRO A 57 -17.57 11.09 -5.60
N GLU A 58 -18.37 11.36 -6.64
CA GLU A 58 -18.26 10.67 -7.92
C GLU A 58 -16.96 11.02 -8.67
N ILE A 59 -16.57 12.30 -8.62
CA ILE A 59 -15.28 12.74 -9.19
C ILE A 59 -14.14 12.10 -8.40
N GLY A 60 -14.26 12.01 -7.08
CA GLY A 60 -13.24 11.40 -6.23
C GLY A 60 -12.97 9.95 -6.59
N ALA A 61 -14.02 9.13 -6.64
CA ALA A 61 -13.93 7.73 -7.05
C ALA A 61 -13.33 7.57 -8.45
N ARG A 62 -13.76 8.37 -9.43
CA ARG A 62 -13.21 8.33 -10.79
C ARG A 62 -11.71 8.66 -10.82
N LEU A 63 -11.28 9.66 -10.07
CA LEU A 63 -9.88 10.05 -10.02
C LEU A 63 -9.01 8.98 -9.35
N HIS A 64 -9.49 8.29 -8.32
CA HIS A 64 -8.79 7.13 -7.77
C HIS A 64 -8.56 6.07 -8.86
N THR A 65 -9.63 5.66 -9.56
CA THR A 65 -9.54 4.63 -10.62
C THR A 65 -8.54 5.00 -11.72
N ASN A 66 -8.47 6.28 -12.08
CA ASN A 66 -7.55 6.76 -13.13
C ASN A 66 -6.08 6.63 -12.75
N VAL A 67 -5.72 6.75 -11.46
CA VAL A 67 -4.33 6.83 -11.03
C VAL A 67 -3.83 5.57 -10.34
N ILE A 68 -4.72 4.78 -9.72
CA ILE A 68 -4.34 3.74 -8.76
C ILE A 68 -3.42 2.66 -9.35
N HIS A 69 -3.56 2.34 -10.64
CA HIS A 69 -2.69 1.37 -11.31
C HIS A 69 -1.28 1.92 -11.57
N TYR A 70 -1.17 3.21 -11.93
CA TYR A 70 0.12 3.87 -12.11
C TYR A 70 0.86 3.99 -10.78
N LEU A 71 0.15 4.39 -9.71
CA LEU A 71 0.74 4.46 -8.37
C LEU A 71 1.23 3.10 -7.88
N LEU A 72 0.55 2.01 -8.26
CA LEU A 72 0.96 0.66 -7.91
C LEU A 72 2.28 0.32 -8.61
N ASP A 73 2.39 0.54 -9.92
CA ASP A 73 3.62 0.24 -10.64
C ASP A 73 4.80 1.09 -10.11
N ASP A 74 4.56 2.38 -9.86
CA ASP A 74 5.57 3.30 -9.33
C ASP A 74 6.04 2.90 -7.91
N VAL A 75 5.13 2.51 -7.01
CA VAL A 75 5.53 2.14 -5.63
C VAL A 75 6.27 0.81 -5.60
N LEU A 76 5.95 -0.12 -6.50
CA LEU A 76 6.68 -1.38 -6.64
C LEU A 76 8.11 -1.10 -7.15
N ASN A 77 8.27 -0.19 -8.11
CA ASN A 77 9.58 0.26 -8.55
C ASN A 77 10.39 0.90 -7.42
N GLN A 78 9.80 1.82 -6.65
CA GLN A 78 10.47 2.41 -5.49
C GLN A 78 10.96 1.36 -4.49
N ALA A 79 10.13 0.35 -4.19
CA ALA A 79 10.53 -0.73 -3.28
C ALA A 79 11.69 -1.57 -3.83
N ILE A 80 11.68 -1.88 -5.14
CA ILE A 80 12.77 -2.60 -5.80
C ILE A 80 14.07 -1.78 -5.78
N GLU A 81 14.01 -0.48 -6.08
CA GLU A 81 15.16 0.43 -6.03
C GLU A 81 15.73 0.55 -4.61
N HIS A 82 14.86 0.64 -3.60
CA HIS A 82 15.25 0.67 -2.19
C HIS A 82 16.02 -0.61 -1.81
N LEU A 83 15.51 -1.78 -2.18
CA LEU A 83 16.16 -3.06 -1.88
C LEU A 83 17.44 -3.27 -2.69
N THR A 84 17.50 -2.74 -3.91
CA THR A 84 18.74 -2.74 -4.72
C THR A 84 19.83 -1.93 -4.05
N SER A 85 19.46 -0.79 -3.44
CA SER A 85 20.36 0.07 -2.69
C SER A 85 20.74 -0.51 -1.31
N ASN A 86 20.01 -1.52 -0.82
CA ASN A 86 20.23 -2.16 0.46
C ASN A 86 20.26 -3.71 0.36
N PRO A 87 21.34 -4.29 -0.21
CA PRO A 87 21.41 -5.73 -0.51
C PRO A 87 21.28 -6.65 0.71
N THR A 88 21.70 -6.17 1.89
CA THR A 88 21.55 -6.91 3.15
C THR A 88 20.08 -7.15 3.48
N LEU A 89 19.23 -6.14 3.30
CA LEU A 89 17.79 -6.27 3.52
C LEU A 89 17.14 -7.18 2.46
N ALA A 90 17.54 -7.06 1.19
CA ALA A 90 17.06 -7.94 0.13
C ALA A 90 17.38 -9.43 0.44
N SER A 91 18.59 -9.71 0.93
CA SER A 91 18.97 -11.05 1.38
C SER A 91 18.19 -11.51 2.61
N GLN A 92 17.92 -10.63 3.58
CA GLN A 92 17.09 -10.96 4.76
C GLN A 92 15.65 -11.31 4.38
N LEU A 93 15.14 -10.70 3.31
CA LEU A 93 13.80 -10.95 2.78
C LEU A 93 13.74 -12.14 1.81
N ASP A 94 14.88 -12.76 1.51
CA ASP A 94 15.01 -13.84 0.52
C ASP A 94 14.46 -13.42 -0.87
N ILE A 95 14.77 -12.19 -1.29
CA ILE A 95 14.34 -11.63 -2.58
C ILE A 95 15.52 -11.61 -3.53
N ASP A 96 15.46 -12.45 -4.57
CA ASP A 96 16.41 -12.42 -5.67
C ASP A 96 15.95 -11.40 -6.73
N LEU A 97 16.39 -10.15 -6.57
CA LEU A 97 16.01 -9.03 -7.43
C LEU A 97 16.33 -9.26 -8.91
N LYS A 98 17.29 -10.13 -9.25
CA LYS A 98 17.66 -10.43 -10.64
C LYS A 98 16.66 -11.34 -11.34
N LYS A 99 15.81 -12.06 -10.58
CA LYS A 99 14.77 -12.95 -11.12
C LYS A 99 13.45 -12.23 -11.39
N LEU A 100 13.30 -10.99 -10.93
CA LEU A 100 12.10 -10.20 -11.21
C LEU A 100 12.11 -9.83 -12.70
N THR A 101 11.07 -10.25 -13.44
CA THR A 101 10.89 -9.93 -14.86
C THR A 101 10.13 -8.62 -15.06
N GLY A 102 9.42 -8.17 -14.02
CA GLY A 102 8.81 -6.84 -13.94
C GLY A 102 8.38 -6.47 -12.52
N PRO A 103 7.89 -5.23 -12.29
CA PRO A 103 7.59 -4.74 -10.95
C PRO A 103 6.51 -5.55 -10.23
N LYS A 104 5.57 -6.11 -10.99
CA LYS A 104 4.47 -6.94 -10.47
C LYS A 104 4.96 -8.26 -9.87
N ASP A 105 6.14 -8.76 -10.25
CA ASP A 105 6.72 -9.95 -9.64
C ASP A 105 7.05 -9.75 -8.16
N PHE A 106 7.29 -8.50 -7.77
CA PHE A 106 7.47 -8.15 -6.37
C PHE A 106 6.26 -8.51 -5.49
N LEU A 107 5.05 -8.55 -6.06
CA LEU A 107 3.82 -8.91 -5.33
C LEU A 107 3.87 -10.34 -4.78
N GLY A 108 4.64 -11.25 -5.38
CA GLY A 108 4.86 -12.60 -4.83
C GLY A 108 5.54 -12.59 -3.46
N HIS A 109 6.31 -11.54 -3.15
CA HIS A 109 7.01 -11.37 -1.88
C HIS A 109 6.18 -10.64 -0.82
N VAL A 110 5.08 -9.99 -1.20
CA VAL A 110 4.19 -9.31 -0.24
C VAL A 110 3.44 -10.34 0.62
N ASP A 111 3.39 -10.14 1.93
CA ASP A 111 2.77 -11.08 2.87
C ASP A 111 1.31 -10.72 3.19
N LYS A 112 0.98 -9.43 3.20
CA LYS A 112 -0.36 -8.92 3.49
C LYS A 112 -0.68 -7.69 2.66
N ILE A 113 -1.93 -7.59 2.22
CA ILE A 113 -2.48 -6.39 1.59
C ILE A 113 -3.37 -5.68 2.62
N CYS A 114 -2.97 -4.48 3.03
CA CYS A 114 -3.72 -3.62 3.93
C CYS A 114 -4.53 -2.62 3.09
N VAL A 115 -5.83 -2.50 3.35
CA VAL A 115 -6.68 -1.56 2.62
C VAL A 115 -7.63 -0.84 3.56
N THR A 116 -7.75 0.46 3.40
CA THR A 116 -8.71 1.26 4.16
C THR A 116 -10.13 0.93 3.72
N THR A 117 -10.98 0.59 4.68
CA THR A 117 -12.39 0.25 4.41
C THR A 117 -13.39 1.12 5.14
N GLU A 118 -12.94 1.96 6.06
CA GLU A 118 -13.79 2.83 6.88
C GLU A 118 -12.97 3.80 7.76
N PRO A 119 -13.57 4.90 8.25
CA PRO A 119 -14.63 5.64 7.58
C PRO A 119 -14.15 6.21 6.23
N GLY A 120 -15.08 6.65 5.38
CA GLY A 120 -14.75 7.26 4.10
C GLY A 120 -15.95 7.30 3.15
N LEU A 121 -15.74 7.86 1.96
CA LEU A 121 -16.73 7.90 0.89
C LEU A 121 -16.91 6.48 0.32
N PRO A 122 -18.13 5.90 0.31
CA PRO A 122 -18.34 4.51 -0.11
C PRO A 122 -17.83 4.18 -1.51
N SER A 123 -18.02 5.10 -2.47
CA SER A 123 -17.54 4.94 -3.84
C SER A 123 -16.01 4.95 -3.92
N ALA A 124 -15.34 5.80 -3.15
CA ALA A 124 -13.89 5.90 -3.11
C ALA A 124 -13.24 4.68 -2.42
N LEU A 125 -13.77 4.26 -1.26
CA LEU A 125 -13.32 3.06 -0.53
C LEU A 125 -13.41 1.80 -1.39
N ARG A 126 -14.44 1.71 -2.24
CA ARG A 126 -14.62 0.57 -3.13
C ARG A 126 -13.46 0.42 -4.11
N VAL A 127 -12.92 1.52 -4.64
CA VAL A 127 -11.81 1.48 -5.61
C VAL A 127 -10.60 0.77 -5.02
N GLY A 128 -10.16 1.17 -3.82
CA GLY A 128 -9.03 0.54 -3.14
C GLY A 128 -9.30 -0.93 -2.78
N LEU A 129 -10.51 -1.26 -2.32
CA LEU A 129 -10.88 -2.63 -1.98
C LEU A 129 -10.91 -3.56 -3.19
N GLU A 130 -11.42 -3.10 -4.33
CA GLU A 130 -11.42 -3.91 -5.56
C GLU A 130 -9.98 -4.15 -6.04
N LEU A 131 -9.10 -3.13 -6.00
CA LEU A 131 -7.67 -3.34 -6.30
C LEU A 131 -7.06 -4.39 -5.36
N ALA A 132 -7.29 -4.29 -4.05
CA ALA A 132 -6.76 -5.24 -3.08
C ALA A 132 -7.19 -6.69 -3.38
N LYS A 133 -8.46 -6.91 -3.76
CA LYS A 133 -8.97 -8.21 -4.17
C LYS A 133 -8.36 -8.70 -5.48
N THR A 134 -8.22 -7.83 -6.47
CA THR A 134 -7.57 -8.16 -7.74
C THR A 134 -6.12 -8.60 -7.51
N LEU A 135 -5.38 -7.89 -6.66
CA LEU A 135 -4.00 -8.24 -6.32
C LEU A 135 -3.92 -9.53 -5.52
N GLN A 136 -4.83 -9.75 -4.56
CA GLN A 136 -4.91 -11.03 -3.86
C GLN A 136 -5.12 -12.20 -4.84
N PHE A 137 -6.08 -12.06 -5.76
CA PHE A 137 -6.35 -13.06 -6.78
C PHE A 137 -5.12 -13.29 -7.68
N PHE A 138 -4.48 -12.22 -8.14
CA PHE A 138 -3.24 -12.28 -8.94
C PHE A 138 -2.14 -13.05 -8.20
N VAL A 139 -1.91 -12.76 -6.92
CA VAL A 139 -0.86 -13.41 -6.13
C VAL A 139 -1.14 -14.90 -5.91
N ILE A 140 -2.38 -15.24 -5.58
CA ILE A 140 -2.81 -16.64 -5.40
C ILE A 140 -2.61 -17.43 -6.70
N THR A 141 -3.01 -16.86 -7.84
CA THR A 141 -2.98 -17.55 -9.13
C THR A 141 -1.58 -17.67 -9.73
N ASN A 142 -0.71 -16.67 -9.55
CA ASN A 142 0.62 -16.65 -10.20
C ASN A 142 1.75 -17.18 -9.30
N TYR A 143 1.64 -17.04 -7.98
CA TYR A 143 2.70 -17.45 -7.04
C TYR A 143 2.28 -18.56 -6.08
N ASN A 144 1.05 -19.08 -6.20
CA ASN A 144 0.49 -20.09 -5.31
C ASN A 144 0.63 -19.71 -3.82
N LYS A 145 0.59 -18.40 -3.52
CA LYS A 145 0.76 -17.84 -2.18
C LYS A 145 -0.60 -17.37 -1.65
N ASN A 146 -1.00 -17.89 -0.51
CA ASN A 146 -2.21 -17.43 0.17
C ASN A 146 -1.94 -16.11 0.91
N ILE A 147 -2.26 -15.01 0.25
CA ILE A 147 -2.12 -13.65 0.80
C ILE A 147 -3.43 -13.18 1.42
N GLN A 148 -3.37 -12.56 2.59
CA GLN A 148 -4.55 -12.05 3.29
C GLN A 148 -4.75 -10.55 3.04
N ILE A 149 -6.02 -10.15 2.91
CA ILE A 149 -6.42 -8.74 2.93
C ILE A 149 -6.78 -8.35 4.36
N LYS A 150 -6.06 -7.36 4.90
CA LYS A 150 -6.34 -6.75 6.20
C LYS A 150 -7.10 -5.45 6.00
N LYS A 151 -8.32 -5.40 6.52
CA LYS A 151 -9.14 -4.19 6.54
C LYS A 151 -8.61 -3.22 7.59
N ILE A 152 -8.39 -1.97 7.20
CA ILE A 152 -7.84 -0.92 8.05
C ILE A 152 -8.90 0.16 8.26
N ASN A 153 -8.97 0.65 9.50
CA ASN A 153 -9.74 1.83 9.82
C ASN A 153 -8.86 3.07 9.62
N HIS A 154 -9.31 4.02 8.81
CA HIS A 154 -8.64 5.26 8.43
C HIS A 154 -8.15 6.06 9.64
N LEU A 155 -8.99 6.22 10.67
CA LEU A 155 -8.62 6.96 11.88
C LEU A 155 -7.52 6.24 12.68
N ARG A 156 -7.56 4.91 12.74
CA ARG A 156 -6.48 4.12 13.34
C ARG A 156 -5.17 4.27 12.56
N GLY A 157 -5.26 4.36 11.22
CA GLY A 157 -4.12 4.66 10.36
C GLY A 157 -3.48 6.00 10.69
N HIS A 158 -4.28 7.06 10.86
CA HIS A 158 -3.80 8.38 11.27
C HIS A 158 -3.13 8.40 12.65
N ILE A 159 -3.69 7.69 13.63
CA ILE A 159 -3.06 7.60 14.95
C ILE A 159 -1.72 6.87 14.83
N ALA A 160 -1.66 5.76 14.10
CA ALA A 160 -0.45 4.99 13.93
C ALA A 160 0.63 5.77 13.15
N SER A 161 0.27 6.56 12.14
CA SER A 161 1.23 7.32 11.33
C SER A 161 1.99 8.36 12.15
N SER A 162 1.38 8.96 13.17
CA SER A 162 2.06 9.88 14.09
C SER A 162 3.25 9.25 14.81
N MET A 163 3.22 7.92 14.99
CA MET A 163 4.28 7.19 15.66
C MET A 163 5.51 6.95 14.74
N PHE A 164 5.37 7.15 13.43
CA PHE A 164 6.46 7.05 12.45
C PHE A 164 7.24 8.36 12.26
N ILE A 165 6.79 9.48 12.84
CA ILE A 165 7.37 10.82 12.66
C ILE A 165 8.33 11.16 13.81
N GLY A 166 9.10 10.16 14.27
CA GLY A 166 10.06 10.29 15.39
C GLY A 166 11.50 10.22 14.92
#